data_AF-A0A8D2CSW0-F1
#
_entry.id   AF-A0A8D2CSW0-F1
#
_cell.length_a   1.000
_cell.length_b   1.000
_cell.length_c   1.000
_cell.angle_alpha   90.00
_cell.angle_beta   90.00
_cell.angle_gamma   90.00
#
_symmetry.space_group_name_H-M   'P 1'
#
loop_
_entity.id
_entity.type
_entity.pdbx_description
1 polymer ?
#
loop_
_entity_poly.entity_id
_entity_poly.type
_entity_poly.pdbx_seq_one_letter_code
_entity_poly.pdbx_strand_id
1 'polypeptide(L)'
;MFPAPSEGTAGNMDRHHYEMFTKFGEDGFLIHLDNARGFGRHSHDEISILSPLSQCCMIKKKTLLHLQLLAQANYRLSDVMRESLLEDQLTPVLTEPHLLALDRRLQIVLKTVKECTEAHGEQRVIADIPAQQSVLDSGQANLTS
;
A
#
# COMPACT_ATOMS: atom_id res chain seq x y z
N MET A 1 -15.48 -5.73 -20.35
CA MET A 1 -16.08 -4.71 -19.47
C MET A 1 -15.95 -5.19 -18.03
N PHE A 2 -14.77 -5.05 -17.44
CA PHE A 2 -14.51 -5.38 -16.03
C PHE A 2 -14.01 -4.09 -15.36
N PRO A 3 -14.57 -3.67 -14.21
CA PRO A 3 -14.13 -2.45 -13.55
C PRO A 3 -12.84 -2.73 -12.77
N ALA A 4 -11.88 -1.82 -12.89
CA ALA A 4 -10.60 -1.85 -12.19
C ALA A 4 -10.80 -1.67 -10.66
N PRO A 5 -10.05 -2.40 -9.82
CA PRO A 5 -10.14 -2.26 -8.37
C PRO A 5 -9.40 -1.00 -7.91
N SER A 6 -10.14 -0.13 -7.23
CA SER A 6 -9.59 1.00 -6.48
C SER A 6 -8.79 0.46 -5.28
N GLU A 7 -7.55 0.90 -5.09
CA GLU A 7 -6.78 0.63 -3.86
C GLU A 7 -6.29 1.98 -3.32
N GLY A 8 -6.52 2.28 -2.04
CA GLY A 8 -6.07 3.52 -1.40
C GLY A 8 -5.85 3.35 0.10
N THR A 9 -4.65 3.62 0.60
CA THR A 9 -4.31 3.50 2.04
C THR A 9 -4.29 4.85 2.77
N ALA A 10 -4.75 5.94 2.16
CA ALA A 10 -4.54 7.30 2.68
C ALA A 10 -5.79 8.16 2.87
N GLY A 11 -7.02 7.64 2.95
CA GLY A 11 -8.20 8.52 3.07
C GLY A 11 -8.61 9.22 1.76
N ASN A 12 -7.85 9.03 0.68
CA ASN A 12 -8.14 9.64 -0.62
C ASN A 12 -9.21 8.82 -1.37
N MET A 13 -10.45 9.30 -1.35
CA MET A 13 -11.59 8.74 -2.08
C MET A 13 -11.56 9.06 -3.58
N ASP A 14 -10.63 9.91 -4.05
CA ASP A 14 -10.58 10.42 -5.43
C ASP A 14 -9.70 9.58 -6.36
N ARG A 15 -9.45 8.32 -6.01
CA ARG A 15 -8.70 7.37 -6.85
C ARG A 15 -9.61 6.76 -7.92
N HIS A 16 -10.00 7.57 -8.90
CA HIS A 16 -10.84 7.16 -10.04
C HIS A 16 -10.05 6.85 -11.32
N HIS A 17 -8.77 7.22 -11.36
CA HIS A 17 -7.83 6.88 -12.44
C HIS A 17 -6.55 6.33 -11.83
N TYR A 18 -5.90 5.43 -12.56
CA TYR A 18 -4.56 4.96 -12.23
C TYR A 18 -3.65 5.14 -13.42
N GLU A 19 -2.41 5.52 -13.15
CA GLU A 19 -1.36 5.62 -14.16
C GLU A 19 -0.39 4.45 -14.03
N MET A 20 0.07 3.95 -15.17
CA MET A 20 1.09 2.90 -15.26
C MET A 20 2.17 3.32 -16.25
N PHE A 21 3.40 2.88 -16.02
CA PHE A 21 4.46 3.03 -17.01
C PHE A 21 4.16 2.17 -18.24
N THR A 22 3.77 2.80 -19.34
CA THR A 22 3.41 2.14 -20.61
C THR A 22 4.53 1.30 -21.20
N LYS A 23 5.79 1.59 -20.84
CA LYS A 23 6.98 0.87 -21.30
C LYS A 23 7.01 -0.61 -20.89
N PHE A 24 6.31 -0.97 -19.82
CA PHE A 24 6.30 -2.33 -19.26
C PHE A 24 4.96 -3.06 -19.48
N GLY A 25 4.03 -2.47 -20.24
CA GLY A 25 2.73 -3.10 -20.53
C GLY A 25 1.95 -3.48 -19.27
N GLU A 26 1.39 -4.69 -19.26
CA GLU A 26 0.60 -5.26 -18.14
C GLU A 26 1.46 -5.57 -16.90
N ASP A 27 2.79 -5.65 -17.04
CA ASP A 27 3.73 -5.86 -15.93
C ASP A 27 4.19 -4.54 -15.28
N GLY A 28 3.62 -3.41 -15.70
CA GLY A 28 3.86 -2.10 -15.11
C GLY A 28 3.36 -2.00 -13.67
N PHE A 29 4.00 -1.13 -12.88
CA PHE A 29 3.53 -0.83 -11.53
C PHE A 29 2.65 0.42 -11.51
N LEU A 30 1.73 0.46 -10.55
CA LEU A 30 0.85 1.60 -10.32
C LEU A 30 1.64 2.80 -9.81
N ILE A 31 1.43 3.96 -10.42
CA ILE A 31 1.98 5.22 -9.90
C ILE A 31 1.00 5.80 -8.88
N HIS A 32 1.45 6.02 -7.65
CA HIS A 32 0.63 6.61 -6.58
C HIS A 32 0.60 8.14 -6.67
N LEU A 33 -0.24 8.70 -7.54
CA LEU A 33 -0.44 10.15 -7.71
C LEU A 33 -1.70 10.68 -6.98
N ASP A 34 -1.87 12.00 -7.00
CA ASP A 34 -3.06 12.73 -6.50
C ASP A 34 -3.40 12.53 -5.02
N ASN A 35 -2.37 12.48 -4.15
CA ASN A 35 -2.56 12.21 -2.72
C ASN A 35 -2.98 13.45 -1.89
N ALA A 36 -3.15 14.62 -2.50
CA ALA A 36 -3.41 15.89 -1.79
C ALA A 36 -4.68 15.88 -0.93
N ARG A 37 -5.67 15.04 -1.26
CA ARG A 37 -6.93 14.93 -0.52
C ARG A 37 -6.91 13.93 0.65
N GLY A 38 -5.77 13.29 0.93
CA GLY A 38 -5.69 12.21 1.93
C GLY A 38 -5.77 12.65 3.40
N PHE A 39 -5.25 13.83 3.74
CA PHE A 39 -5.10 14.28 5.14
C PHE A 39 -6.10 15.38 5.53
N GLY A 40 -7.34 15.32 5.03
CA GLY A 40 -8.37 16.32 5.34
C GLY A 40 -9.04 16.16 6.71
N ARG A 41 -9.11 14.93 7.25
CA ARG A 41 -9.75 14.61 8.54
C ARG A 41 -8.93 13.56 9.30
N HIS A 42 -8.53 13.86 10.53
CA HIS A 42 -7.85 12.91 11.43
C HIS A 42 -8.81 12.19 12.39
N SER A 43 -9.96 12.79 12.69
CA SER A 43 -10.96 12.28 13.64
C SER A 43 -11.98 11.33 13.01
N HIS A 44 -11.96 11.19 11.69
CA HIS A 44 -12.85 10.33 10.95
C HIS A 44 -12.04 9.35 10.08
N ASP A 45 -12.44 8.09 10.10
CA ASP A 45 -11.84 7.04 9.28
C ASP A 45 -12.86 6.56 8.26
N GLU A 46 -12.57 6.81 6.99
CA GLU A 46 -13.44 6.45 5.86
C GLU A 46 -13.28 4.95 5.55
N ILE A 47 -14.09 4.11 6.20
CA ILE A 47 -14.01 2.65 6.08
C ILE A 47 -14.34 2.16 4.66
N SER A 48 -15.14 2.92 3.92
CA SER A 48 -15.51 2.62 2.53
C SER A 48 -14.30 2.45 1.61
N ILE A 49 -13.17 3.08 1.94
CA ILE A 49 -11.90 2.93 1.21
C ILE A 49 -11.35 1.49 1.29
N LEU A 50 -11.65 0.77 2.38
CA LEU A 50 -11.25 -0.63 2.56
C LEU A 50 -12.19 -1.60 1.86
N SER A 51 -13.26 -1.12 1.21
CA SER A 51 -14.22 -1.97 0.50
C SER A 51 -13.54 -2.96 -0.44
N PRO A 52 -12.55 -2.57 -1.27
CA PRO A 52 -11.87 -3.49 -2.18
C PRO A 52 -11.10 -4.59 -1.44
N LEU A 53 -10.46 -4.25 -0.31
CA LEU A 53 -9.79 -5.23 0.54
C LEU A 53 -10.78 -6.23 1.16
N SER A 54 -11.92 -5.73 1.67
CA SER A 54 -12.96 -6.59 2.27
C SER A 54 -13.73 -7.44 1.25
N GLN A 55 -13.83 -6.98 0.00
CA GLN A 55 -14.56 -7.68 -1.06
C GLN A 55 -13.70 -8.71 -1.78
N CYS A 56 -12.45 -8.34 -2.13
CA CYS A 56 -11.55 -9.23 -2.82
C CYS A 56 -10.81 -10.16 -1.85
N CYS A 57 -10.61 -9.74 -0.60
CA CYS A 57 -9.85 -10.47 0.41
C CYS A 57 -8.51 -10.99 -0.12
N MET A 58 -7.75 -10.13 -0.81
CA MET A 58 -6.41 -10.46 -1.32
C MET A 58 -5.41 -9.39 -0.90
N ILE A 59 -4.21 -9.80 -0.48
CA ILE A 59 -3.11 -8.91 -0.14
C ILE A 59 -1.77 -9.57 -0.47
N LYS A 60 -0.80 -8.80 -0.96
CA LYS A 60 0.57 -9.29 -1.20
C LYS A 60 1.25 -9.58 0.14
N LYS A 61 1.93 -10.72 0.25
CA LYS A 61 2.65 -11.13 1.48
C LYS A 61 3.66 -10.09 1.96
N LYS A 62 4.46 -9.54 1.04
CA LYS A 62 5.43 -8.49 1.36
C LYS A 62 4.76 -7.26 1.99
N THR A 63 3.61 -6.86 1.44
CA THR A 63 2.82 -5.74 1.99
C THR A 63 2.32 -6.08 3.39
N LEU A 64 1.72 -7.26 3.59
CA LEU A 64 1.22 -7.67 4.91
C LEU A 64 2.33 -7.70 5.97
N LEU A 65 3.48 -8.28 5.66
CA LEU A 65 4.62 -8.34 6.60
C LEU A 65 5.13 -6.94 6.97
N HIS A 66 5.24 -6.03 5.99
CA HIS A 66 5.60 -4.64 6.27
C HIS A 66 4.55 -3.93 7.14
N LEU A 67 3.25 -4.13 6.89
CA LEU A 67 2.19 -3.53 7.70
C LEU A 67 2.22 -4.07 9.14
N GLN A 68 2.48 -5.36 9.32
CA GLN A 68 2.63 -5.97 10.65
C GLN A 68 3.85 -5.43 11.40
N LEU A 69 4.97 -5.21 10.70
CA LEU A 69 6.16 -4.58 11.29
C LEU A 69 5.85 -3.16 11.77
N LEU A 70 5.19 -2.35 10.92
CA LEU A 70 4.84 -0.95 11.22
C LEU A 70 3.76 -0.81 12.31
N ALA A 71 3.12 -1.91 12.70
CA ALA A 71 2.18 -1.97 13.81
C ALA A 71 2.85 -2.29 15.16
N GLN A 72 4.13 -2.68 15.16
CA GLN A 72 4.86 -2.98 16.39
C GLN A 72 5.25 -1.70 17.14
N ALA A 73 5.29 -1.78 18.47
CA ALA A 73 5.61 -0.63 19.32
C ALA A 73 6.98 0.02 19.01
N ASN A 74 7.94 -0.77 18.51
CA ASN A 74 9.29 -0.29 18.20
C ASN A 74 9.41 0.39 16.83
N TYR A 75 8.41 0.22 15.95
CA TYR A 75 8.44 0.67 14.55
C TYR A 75 7.12 1.31 14.13
N ARG A 76 6.41 1.95 15.07
CA ARG A 76 5.08 2.49 14.80
C ARG A 76 5.09 3.41 13.60
N LEU A 77 4.10 3.25 12.74
CA LEU A 77 3.96 4.03 11.51
C LEU A 77 4.03 5.54 11.78
N SER A 78 3.37 6.02 12.84
CA SER A 78 3.43 7.42 13.26
C SER A 78 4.85 7.91 13.54
N ASP A 79 5.67 7.11 14.22
CA ASP A 79 7.05 7.47 14.58
C ASP A 79 7.97 7.48 13.35
N VAL A 80 7.85 6.45 12.49
CA VAL A 80 8.60 6.38 11.23
C VAL A 80 8.23 7.55 10.31
N MET A 81 6.94 7.88 10.21
CA MET A 81 6.48 9.02 9.42
C MET A 81 6.92 10.35 10.00
N ARG A 82 6.93 10.49 11.32
CA ARG A 82 7.42 11.70 11.99
C ARG A 82 8.86 11.96 11.59
N GLU A 83 9.73 10.97 11.79
CA GLU A 83 11.17 11.07 11.46
C GLU A 83 11.40 11.37 9.97
N SER A 84 10.73 10.63 9.08
CA SER A 84 10.85 10.80 7.63
C SER A 84 10.48 12.22 7.16
N LEU A 85 9.52 12.86 7.82
CA LEU A 85 9.06 14.19 7.47
C LEU A 85 9.85 15.33 8.12
N LEU A 86 10.73 15.05 9.10
CA LEU A 86 11.48 16.10 9.81
C LEU A 86 12.48 16.84 8.91
N GLU A 87 13.00 16.19 7.88
CA GLU A 87 13.97 16.79 6.95
C GLU A 87 13.30 17.75 5.95
N ASP A 88 11.97 17.78 5.87
CA ASP A 88 11.25 18.66 4.97
C ASP A 88 11.26 20.11 5.49
N GLN A 89 11.48 21.07 4.59
CA GLN A 89 11.46 22.51 4.91
C GLN A 89 10.10 23.00 5.40
N LEU A 90 9.02 22.29 5.07
CA LEU A 90 7.65 22.57 5.51
C LEU A 90 7.31 21.93 6.86
N THR A 91 8.30 21.43 7.61
CA THR A 91 8.09 20.82 8.91
C THR A 91 7.38 21.76 9.90
N PRO A 92 6.31 21.30 10.60
CA PRO A 92 5.70 19.98 10.49
C PRO A 92 4.75 19.85 9.28
N VAL A 93 5.02 18.87 8.39
CA VAL A 93 4.18 18.58 7.22
C VAL A 93 2.83 17.97 7.64
N LEU A 94 2.84 17.09 8.65
CA LEU A 94 1.63 16.49 9.23
C LEU A 94 1.52 16.84 10.71
N THR A 95 0.31 17.16 11.15
CA THR A 95 0.01 17.42 12.57
C THR A 95 -0.01 16.11 13.36
N GLU A 96 0.31 16.15 14.66
CA GLU A 96 0.28 14.98 15.55
C GLU A 96 -1.04 14.17 15.51
N PRO A 97 -2.25 14.77 15.47
CA PRO A 97 -3.49 14.01 15.33
C PRO A 97 -3.58 13.16 14.05
N HIS A 98 -2.98 13.62 12.94
CA HIS A 98 -2.93 12.88 11.69
C HIS A 98 -1.95 11.71 11.77
N LEU A 99 -0.81 11.88 12.45
CA LEU A 99 0.12 10.79 12.71
C LEU A 99 -0.53 9.69 13.55
N LEU A 100 -1.23 10.05 14.62
CA LEU A 100 -1.98 9.07 15.44
C LEU A 100 -3.13 8.41 14.67
N ALA A 101 -3.76 9.13 13.74
CA ALA A 101 -4.77 8.55 12.87
C ALA A 101 -4.20 7.47 11.92
N LEU A 102 -2.94 7.61 11.47
CA LEU A 102 -2.28 6.58 10.65
C LEU A 102 -2.15 5.26 11.42
N ASP A 103 -1.69 5.29 12.67
CA ASP A 103 -1.61 4.10 13.52
C ASP A 103 -2.97 3.43 13.70
N ARG A 104 -4.01 4.23 13.99
CA ARG A 104 -5.38 3.70 14.16
C ARG A 104 -5.89 3.05 12.86
N ARG A 105 -5.70 3.70 11.72
CA ARG A 105 -6.11 3.18 10.40
C ARG A 105 -5.35 1.93 10.02
N LEU A 106 -4.05 1.85 10.33
CA LEU A 106 -3.25 0.64 10.13
C LEU A 106 -3.83 -0.56 10.89
N GLN A 107 -4.25 -0.37 12.15
CA GLN A 107 -4.91 -1.42 12.92
C GLN A 107 -6.23 -1.88 12.29
N ILE A 108 -7.02 -0.96 11.73
CA ILE A 108 -8.26 -1.30 11.01
C ILE A 108 -7.93 -2.17 9.79
N VAL A 109 -6.92 -1.79 8.99
CA VAL A 109 -6.49 -2.58 7.82
C VAL A 109 -6.09 -4.00 8.24
N LEU A 110 -5.24 -4.13 9.26
CA LEU A 110 -4.79 -5.44 9.76
C LEU A 110 -5.97 -6.29 10.28
N LYS A 111 -6.95 -5.66 10.94
CA LYS A 111 -8.18 -6.33 11.38
C LYS A 111 -8.98 -6.87 10.21
N THR A 112 -9.17 -6.07 9.15
CA THR A 112 -9.87 -6.51 7.93
C THR A 112 -9.16 -7.68 7.26
N VAL A 113 -7.82 -7.67 7.18
CA VAL A 113 -7.07 -8.82 6.64
C VAL A 113 -7.25 -10.07 7.50
N LYS A 114 -7.25 -9.91 8.83
CA LYS A 114 -7.49 -11.02 9.76
C LYS A 114 -8.88 -11.62 9.56
N GLU A 115 -9.92 -10.79 9.46
CA GLU A 115 -11.31 -11.23 9.19
C GLU A 115 -11.40 -12.00 7.85
N CYS A 116 -10.77 -11.49 6.79
CA CYS A 116 -10.65 -12.20 5.52
C CYS A 116 -9.95 -13.56 5.65
N THR A 117 -8.87 -13.62 6.44
CA THR A 117 -8.08 -14.84 6.66
C THR A 117 -8.87 -15.88 7.43
N GLU A 118 -9.63 -15.47 8.44
CA GLU A 118 -10.53 -16.34 9.21
C GLU A 118 -11.69 -16.86 8.35
N ALA A 119 -12.21 -16.06 7.42
CA ALA A 119 -13.32 -16.44 6.54
C ALA A 119 -12.93 -17.33 5.36
N HIS A 120 -11.78 -17.06 4.71
CA HIS A 120 -11.42 -17.67 3.42
C HIS A 120 -10.17 -18.56 3.46
N GLY A 121 -9.39 -18.49 4.55
CA GLY A 121 -8.13 -19.19 4.74
C GLY A 121 -6.92 -18.40 4.22
N GLU A 122 -5.79 -18.51 4.92
CA GLU A 122 -4.57 -17.73 4.67
C GLU A 122 -4.04 -17.86 3.23
N GLN A 123 -4.04 -19.08 2.67
CA GLN A 123 -3.52 -19.35 1.33
C GLN A 123 -4.31 -18.63 0.21
N ARG A 124 -5.59 -18.31 0.43
CA ARG A 124 -6.40 -17.57 -0.54
C ARG A 124 -6.24 -16.06 -0.40
N VAL A 125 -5.96 -15.61 0.82
CA VAL A 125 -5.89 -14.18 1.14
C VAL A 125 -4.50 -13.61 0.89
N ILE A 126 -3.45 -14.37 1.20
CA ILE A 126 -2.08 -13.92 1.08
C ILE A 126 -1.50 -14.40 -0.25
N ALA A 127 -1.32 -13.45 -1.18
CA ALA A 127 -0.68 -13.70 -2.45
C ALA A 127 0.85 -13.72 -2.28
N ASP A 128 1.44 -14.89 -2.53
CA ASP A 128 2.87 -15.07 -2.78
C ASP A 128 3.13 -14.77 -4.26
N ILE A 129 3.47 -13.52 -4.60
CA ILE A 129 3.98 -13.20 -5.94
C ILE A 129 5.43 -13.67 -5.97
N PRO A 130 5.81 -14.63 -6.84
CA PRO A 130 7.23 -14.91 -7.06
C PRO A 130 7.85 -13.61 -7.56
N ALA A 131 8.95 -13.17 -6.94
CA ALA A 131 9.78 -12.15 -7.55
C ALA A 131 10.12 -12.63 -8.96
N GLN A 132 9.51 -12.02 -9.99
CA GLN A 132 9.86 -12.30 -11.37
C GLN A 132 11.37 -12.12 -11.46
N GLN A 133 12.04 -13.22 -11.80
CA GLN A 133 13.48 -13.29 -11.98
C GLN A 133 13.92 -12.05 -12.74
N SER A 134 14.81 -11.29 -12.12
CA SER A 134 15.56 -10.23 -12.78
C SER A 134 15.96 -10.73 -14.16
N VAL A 135 15.48 -10.04 -15.21
CA VAL A 135 16.01 -10.16 -16.56
C VAL A 135 17.47 -9.70 -16.49
N LEU A 136 18.33 -10.64 -16.12
CA LEU A 136 19.78 -10.62 -16.17
C LEU A 136 20.18 -11.91 -16.87
N ASP A 137 19.63 -12.10 -18.08
CA ASP A 137 20.25 -12.94 -19.10
C ASP A 137 19.98 -12.32 -20.48
N SER A 138 20.45 -11.08 -20.63
CA SER A 138 20.62 -10.42 -21.92
C SER A 138 21.99 -9.75 -21.90
N GLY A 139 23.01 -10.59 -21.78
CA GLY A 139 24.40 -10.17 -21.65
C GLY A 139 25.44 -11.18 -22.12
N GLN A 140 25.05 -12.31 -22.72
CA GLN A 140 26.02 -13.11 -23.49
C GLN A 140 26.19 -12.50 -24.88
N ALA A 141 27.15 -11.58 -24.94
CA ALA A 141 27.78 -11.17 -26.18
C ALA A 141 28.31 -12.42 -26.91
N ASN A 142 27.66 -12.80 -28.00
CA ASN A 142 28.26 -13.68 -29.00
C ASN A 142 29.37 -12.89 -29.71
N LEU A 143 30.57 -12.96 -29.15
CA LEU A 143 31.84 -12.71 -29.85
C LEU A 143 32.40 -14.07 -30.27
N THR A 144 32.06 -14.51 -31.48
CA THR A 144 32.86 -15.53 -32.19
C THR A 144 32.78 -15.35 -33.70
N SER A 145 33.99 -15.17 -34.25
CA SER A 145 34.48 -15.35 -35.64
C SER A 145 34.11 -14.32 -36.70
#